data_AF-B9ADE9-F1
#
_entry.id   AF-B9ADE9-F1
#
_cell.length_a   1.000
_cell.length_b   1.000
_cell.length_c   1.000
_cell.angle_alpha   90.00
_cell.angle_beta   90.00
_cell.angle_gamma   90.00
#
_symmetry.space_group_name_H-M   'P 1'
#
loop_
_entity.id
_entity.type
_entity.pdbx_description
1 polymer ?
#
loop_
_entity_poly.entity_id
_entity_poly.type
_entity_poly.pdbx_seq_one_letter_code
_entity_poly.pdbx_strand_id
1 'polypeptide(L)' 'MTKSFEEKLEELEKLVKQLESDNVPLKEAVELYTQANILLKECNTELNDTKATIQKINDDGSLEEF' A
#
# COMPACT_ATOMS: atom_id res chain seq x y z
N MET A 1 13.33 -10.60 -3.55
CA MET A 1 13.21 -9.83 -2.30
C MET A 1 11.90 -9.07 -2.39
N THR A 2 10.96 -9.32 -1.49
CA THR A 2 9.69 -8.59 -1.44
C THR A 2 9.93 -7.22 -0.80
N LYS A 3 9.37 -6.14 -1.36
CA LYS A 3 9.47 -4.78 -0.78
C LYS A 3 8.77 -4.71 0.58
N SER A 4 9.28 -3.90 1.51
CA SER A 4 8.59 -3.60 2.77
C SER A 4 7.34 -2.74 2.53
N PHE A 5 6.47 -2.65 3.54
CA PHE A 5 5.33 -1.76 3.51
C PHE A 5 5.75 -0.30 3.27
N GLU A 6 6.76 0.18 4.00
CA GLU A 6 7.27 1.56 3.91
C GLU A 6 7.83 1.84 2.52
N GLU A 7 8.55 0.89 1.91
CA GLU A 7 9.06 1.03 0.55
C GLU A 7 7.93 1.15 -0.48
N LYS A 8 6.87 0.34 -0.35
CA LYS A 8 5.69 0.40 -1.23
C LYS A 8 4.95 1.72 -1.08
N LEU A 9 4.82 2.21 0.16
CA LEU A 9 4.15 3.47 0.46
C LEU A 9 4.94 4.66 -0.12
N GLU A 10 6.27 4.67 0.04
CA GLU A 10 7.13 5.71 -0.54
C GLU A 10 7.04 5.73 -2.08
N GLU A 11 6.99 4.57 -2.72
CA GLU A 11 6.80 4.47 -4.16
C GLU A 11 5.41 4.96 -4.60
N LEU A 12 4.35 4.61 -3.86
CA LEU A 12 3.01 5.12 -4.11
C LEU A 12 2.96 6.65 -4.03
N GLU A 13 3.57 7.25 -3.01
CA GLU A 13 3.67 8.71 -2.87
C GLU A 13 4.41 9.36 -4.05
N LYS A 14 5.47 8.73 -4.57
CA LYS A 14 6.18 9.21 -5.76
C LYS A 14 5.29 9.18 -7.00
N LEU A 15 4.54 8.10 -7.21
CA LEU A 15 3.61 7.99 -8.34
C LEU A 15 2.48 9.03 -8.26
N VAL A 16 1.93 9.27 -7.06
CA VAL A 16 0.90 10.30 -6.85
C VAL A 16 1.47 11.69 -7.17
N LYS A 17 2.66 12.03 -6.66
CA LYS A 17 3.32 13.30 -6.98
C LYS A 17 3.57 13.48 -8.47
N GLN A 18 3.89 12.40 -9.20
CA GLN A 18 4.03 12.45 -10.64
C GLN A 18 2.67 12.71 -11.31
N LEU A 19 1.62 12.00 -10.92
CA LEU A 19 0.25 12.19 -11.44
C LEU A 19 -0.30 13.61 -11.21
N GLU A 20 0.10 14.26 -10.11
CA GLU A 20 -0.28 15.64 -9.78
C GLU A 20 0.49 16.71 -10.58
N SER A 21 1.51 16.32 -11.34
CA SER A 21 2.28 17.24 -12.18
C SER A 21 1.51 17.64 -13.44
N ASP A 22 1.44 18.95 -13.71
CA ASP A 22 0.72 19.52 -14.87
C ASP A 22 1.26 19.08 -16.24
N ASN A 23 2.41 18.40 -16.30
CA ASN A 23 3.11 18.05 -17.53
C ASN A 23 3.11 16.55 -17.87
N VAL A 24 2.26 15.73 -17.23
CA VAL A 24 2.19 14.30 -17.55
C VAL A 24 1.36 14.06 -18.82
N PRO A 25 1.92 13.46 -19.88
CA PRO A 25 1.15 13.08 -21.05
C PRO A 25 0.05 12.08 -20.71
N LEU A 26 -1.12 12.18 -21.35
CA LEU A 26 -2.29 11.34 -21.07
C LEU A 26 -1.98 9.83 -21.02
N LYS A 27 -1.16 9.33 -21.96
CA LYS A 27 -0.78 7.92 -21.99
C LYS A 27 0.02 7.51 -20.74
N GLU A 28 0.97 8.33 -20.34
CA GLU A 28 1.80 8.11 -19.15
C GLU A 28 0.95 8.22 -17.87
N ALA A 29 -0.02 9.15 -17.83
CA ALA A 29 -0.95 9.26 -16.71
C ALA A 29 -1.75 7.97 -16.48
N VAL A 30 -2.19 7.29 -17.55
CA VAL A 30 -2.88 5.99 -17.42
C VAL A 30 -1.95 4.91 -16.87
N GLU A 31 -0.69 4.89 -17.31
CA GLU A 31 0.31 3.93 -16.85
C GLU A 31 0.65 4.15 -15.37
N LEU A 32 0.90 5.40 -14.96
CA LEU A 32 1.15 5.80 -13.58
C LEU A 32 -0.05 5.49 -12.67
N TYR A 33 -1.26 5.81 -13.13
CA TYR A 33 -2.49 5.51 -12.38
C TYR A 33 -2.66 4.00 -12.15
N THR A 34 -2.35 3.18 -13.16
CA THR A 34 -2.42 1.73 -13.04
C THR A 34 -1.42 1.22 -12.01
N GLN A 35 -0.19 1.69 -12.06
CA GLN A 35 0.85 1.32 -11.09
C GLN A 35 0.48 1.75 -9.66
N ALA A 36 -0.02 2.98 -9.50
CA ALA A 36 -0.45 3.51 -8.21
C ALA A 36 -1.60 2.67 -7.62
N ASN A 37 -2.57 2.23 -8.43
CA ASN A 37 -3.66 1.39 -7.95
C ASN A 37 -3.20 -0.01 -7.52
N ILE A 38 -2.20 -0.59 -8.20
CA ILE A 38 -1.62 -1.87 -7.80
C ILE A 38 -0.95 -1.73 -6.43
N LEU A 39 -0.08 -0.73 -6.25
CA LEU A 39 0.58 -0.48 -4.97
C LEU A 39 -0.40 -0.15 -3.85
N LEU A 40 -1.43 0.65 -4.14
CA LEU A 40 -2.49 0.96 -3.19
C LEU A 40 -3.22 -0.30 -2.73
N LYS A 41 -3.52 -1.22 -3.64
CA LYS A 41 -4.16 -2.49 -3.31
C LYS A 41 -3.25 -3.37 -2.44
N GLU A 42 -1.97 -3.44 -2.76
CA GLU A 42 -0.98 -4.18 -1.95
C GLU A 42 -0.87 -3.61 -0.53
N CYS A 43 -0.73 -2.29 -0.40
CA CYS A 43 -0.66 -1.60 0.89
C CYS A 43 -1.93 -1.85 1.72
N ASN A 44 -3.10 -1.73 1.11
CA ASN A 44 -4.37 -1.99 1.79
C ASN A 44 -4.50 -3.45 2.25
N THR A 45 -3.99 -4.39 1.46
CA THR A 45 -4.03 -5.82 1.81
C THR A 45 -3.16 -6.07 3.04
N GLU A 46 -1.92 -5.58 3.03
CA GLU A 46 -0.98 -5.73 4.15
C GLU A 46 -1.48 -5.05 5.44
N LEU A 47 -2.09 -3.87 5.32
CA LEU A 47 -2.74 -3.19 6.46
C LEU A 47 -3.91 -3.99 7.03
N ASN A 48 -4.77 -4.54 6.15
CA ASN A 48 -5.91 -5.33 6.59
C ASN A 48 -5.49 -6.63 7.28
N ASP A 49 -4.49 -7.32 6.73
CA ASP A 49 -3.94 -8.54 7.31
C ASP A 49 -3.32 -8.24 8.69
N THR A 50 -2.53 -7.17 8.78
CA THR A 50 -1.92 -6.73 10.04
C THR A 50 -2.99 -6.36 11.07
N LYS A 51 -4.03 -5.62 10.66
CA LYS A 51 -5.15 -5.27 11.54
C LYS A 51 -5.89 -6.52 12.03
N ALA A 52 -6.11 -7.49 11.16
CA ALA A 52 -6.74 -8.75 11.54
C ALA A 52 -5.88 -9.56 12.52
N THR A 53 -4.54 -9.48 12.42
CA THR A 53 -3.64 -10.04 13.43
C THR A 53 -3.76 -9.33 14.76
N ILE A 54 -3.75 -7.98 14.78
CA ILE A 54 -3.90 -7.19 16.01
C ILE A 54 -5.22 -7.49 16.73
N GLN A 55 -6.31 -7.68 15.97
CA GLN A 55 -7.63 -8.00 16.53
C GLN A 55 -7.70 -9.35 17.25
N LYS A 56 -6.71 -10.24 17.03
CA LYS A 56 -6.61 -11.54 17.71
C LYS A 56 -5.71 -11.50 18.94
N ILE A 57 -5.20 -10.32 19.31
CA ILE A 57 -4.36 -10.16 20.50
C ILE A 57 -5.27 -9.90 21.69
N ASN A 58 -5.17 -10.75 22.71
CA ASN A 58 -5.88 -10.62 23.99
C ASN A 58 -5.30 -9.49 24.85
N ASP A 59 -6.03 -9.08 25.89
CA ASP A 59 -5.60 -8.02 26.82
C ASP A 59 -4.26 -8.30 27.53
N ASP A 60 -3.87 -9.57 27.64
CA ASP A 60 -2.60 -10.00 28.21
C ASP A 60 -1.44 -10.08 27.18
N GLY A 61 -1.72 -9.71 25.92
CA GLY A 61 -0.76 -9.75 24.82
C GLY A 61 -0.61 -11.11 24.14
N SER A 62 -1.37 -12.14 24.54
CA SER A 62 -1.37 -13.44 23.88
C SER A 62 -2.15 -13.41 22.56
N LEU A 63 -1.70 -14.18 21.56
CA LEU A 63 -2.46 -14.39 20.33
C LEU A 63 -3.51 -15.48 20.57
N GLU A 64 -4.75 -15.20 20.21
CA GLU A 64 -5.82 -16.18 20.17
C GLU A 64 -5.56 -17.18 19.04
N GLU A 65 -5.06 -18.37 19.39
CA GLU A 65 -4.94 -19.51 18.48
C GLU A 65 -6.30 -20.22 18.37
N PHE A 66 -6.80 -20.40 17.15
CA PHE A 66 -8.04 -21.12 16.86
C PHE A 66 -7.88 -22.64 17.05
#